data_AF-A0A8J9WNJ1-F1
#
_entry.id   AF-A0A8J9WNJ1-F1
#
_cell.length_a   1.000
_cell.length_b   1.000
_cell.length_c   1.000
_cell.angle_alpha   90.00
_cell.angle_beta   90.00
_cell.angle_gamma   90.00
#
_symmetry.space_group_name_H-M   'P 1'
#
loop_
_entity.id
_entity.type
_entity.pdbx_description
1 polymer ?
#
loop_
_entity_poly.entity_id
_entity_poly.type
_entity_poly.pdbx_seq_one_letter_code
_entity_poly.pdbx_strand_id
1 'polypeptide(L)'
;MLYVTPVRMQAFATNVLILQEKRQAIERQLQELSQRVFQLELEKKQLQGALGKATSSPKADQSGSAGQGTPEESDVVLTFCFGEATPQLRLTRREVAALTVEGMACLWKRWALKMEWCMDLMAAAPVSMQHAFQQQIEDLVHELLEFIWAMAEHNLSTTVKLQKRNVGDPSGPFPGGSGDPRDWPAILARMQLSEDQARQLLAIRREMLREMGALAAEPDTLLGRLEVKEALSNNLRAMHVCRTFYLSYIHNKVLTPMQVAQYVVGCLPVGPDIASLLACLAQQSGEPSTEELMRAARLETAASPSASSGAGASFGCSACSGSRATSGAGVSSGNSASFGGSACSDSVAISGAGAKSGGAADSSLPPCTAGDWRQAFITPLRVLHGNPQQQSGTGEANDAAVVRPCGVWHAEWLLRHGYNSGEGSSHNA
;
A
#
# COMPACT_ATOMS: atom_id res chain seq x y z
N MET A 1 32.11 4.99 -62.30
CA MET A 1 30.65 5.07 -62.56
C MET A 1 29.97 3.97 -61.76
N LEU A 2 29.27 4.32 -60.68
CA LEU A 2 28.48 3.36 -59.91
C LEU A 2 27.13 3.20 -60.61
N TYR A 3 26.94 2.09 -61.32
CA TYR A 3 25.65 1.71 -61.87
C TYR A 3 24.72 1.36 -60.71
N VAL A 4 23.95 2.35 -60.24
CA VAL A 4 22.81 2.10 -59.37
C VAL A 4 21.81 1.29 -60.19
N THR A 5 21.68 0.01 -59.86
CA THR A 5 20.78 -0.91 -60.55
C THR A 5 19.34 -0.39 -60.46
N PRO A 6 18.59 -0.30 -61.58
CA PRO A 6 17.24 0.29 -61.64
C PRO A 6 16.24 -0.31 -60.64
N VAL A 7 16.45 -1.55 -60.21
CA VAL A 7 15.67 -2.23 -59.17
C VAL A 7 15.70 -1.50 -57.82
N ARG A 8 16.85 -0.91 -57.43
CA ARG A 8 16.97 -0.17 -56.16
C ARG A 8 16.20 1.15 -56.18
N MET A 9 16.13 1.81 -57.34
CA MET A 9 15.35 3.05 -57.51
C MET A 9 13.84 2.77 -57.42
N GLN A 10 13.38 1.65 -57.98
CA GLN A 10 11.96 1.28 -57.91
C GLN A 10 11.53 0.90 -56.48
N ALA A 11 12.36 0.15 -55.76
CA ALA A 11 12.10 -0.17 -54.35
C ALA A 11 12.08 1.10 -53.47
N PHE A 12 13.00 2.04 -53.72
CA PHE A 12 13.02 3.33 -53.01
C PHE A 12 11.76 4.16 -53.29
N ALA A 13 11.35 4.29 -54.56
CA ALA A 13 10.13 5.01 -54.92
C ALA A 13 8.87 4.41 -54.28
N THR A 14 8.79 3.07 -54.22
CA THR A 14 7.67 2.36 -53.57
C THR A 14 7.64 2.63 -52.07
N ASN A 15 8.79 2.61 -51.39
CA ASN A 15 8.88 2.91 -49.96
C ASN A 15 8.49 4.37 -49.65
N VAL A 16 8.87 5.32 -50.50
CA VAL A 16 8.47 6.73 -50.34
C VAL A 16 6.95 6.88 -50.45
N LEU A 17 6.30 6.21 -51.41
CA LEU A 17 4.85 6.22 -51.55
C LEU A 17 4.15 5.62 -50.32
N ILE A 18 4.61 4.46 -49.83
CA ILE A 18 4.05 3.81 -48.63
C ILE A 18 4.17 4.72 -47.41
N LEU A 19 5.32 5.40 -47.23
CA LEU A 19 5.51 6.35 -46.14
C LEU A 19 4.59 7.56 -46.26
N GLN A 20 4.36 8.06 -47.48
CA GLN A 20 3.46 9.17 -47.73
C GLN A 20 2.00 8.79 -47.43
N GLU A 21 1.56 7.60 -47.82
CA GLU A 21 0.22 7.09 -47.49
C GLU A 21 0.02 6.90 -45.99
N LYS A 22 1.02 6.32 -45.29
CA LYS A 22 0.98 6.18 -43.83
C LYS A 22 0.88 7.53 -43.14
N ARG A 23 1.63 8.53 -43.61
CA ARG A 23 1.55 9.90 -43.07
C ARG A 23 0.16 10.50 -43.27
N GLN A 24 -0.42 10.36 -44.46
CA GLN A 24 -1.79 10.85 -44.73
C GLN A 24 -2.84 10.14 -43.87
N ALA A 25 -2.69 8.83 -43.64
CA ALA A 25 -3.59 8.08 -42.77
C ALA A 25 -3.54 8.59 -41.32
N ILE A 26 -2.33 8.87 -40.80
CA ILE A 26 -2.15 9.45 -39.46
C ILE A 26 -2.75 10.85 -39.39
N GLU A 27 -2.55 11.70 -40.41
CA GLU A 27 -3.13 13.04 -40.47
C GLU A 27 -4.68 13.01 -40.44
N ARG A 28 -5.32 12.05 -41.13
CA ARG A 28 -6.77 11.85 -41.06
C ARG A 28 -7.25 11.40 -39.68
N GLN A 29 -6.55 10.44 -39.06
CA GLN A 29 -6.89 9.99 -37.70
C GLN A 29 -6.76 11.13 -36.68
N LEU A 30 -5.75 11.98 -36.84
CA LEU A 30 -5.54 13.13 -35.97
C LEU A 30 -6.66 14.18 -36.13
N GLN A 31 -7.14 14.41 -37.35
CA GLN A 31 -8.31 15.25 -37.62
C GLN A 31 -9.60 14.67 -37.02
N GLU A 32 -9.83 13.36 -37.14
CA GLU A 32 -11.00 12.68 -36.57
C GLU A 32 -10.98 12.75 -35.03
N LEU A 33 -9.84 12.50 -34.39
CA LEU A 33 -9.67 12.64 -32.95
C LEU A 33 -9.88 14.09 -32.50
N SER A 34 -9.38 15.06 -33.27
CA SER A 34 -9.58 16.49 -32.97
C SER A 34 -11.06 16.87 -33.02
N GLN A 35 -11.81 16.41 -34.02
CA GLN A 35 -13.27 16.63 -34.10
C GLN A 35 -14.00 15.98 -32.92
N ARG A 36 -13.61 14.76 -32.53
CA ARG A 36 -14.22 14.06 -31.40
C ARG A 36 -13.95 14.74 -30.06
N VAL A 37 -12.74 15.27 -29.85
CA VAL A 37 -12.41 16.08 -28.66
C VAL A 37 -13.27 17.34 -28.61
N PHE A 38 -13.41 18.06 -29.72
CA PHE A 38 -14.25 19.26 -29.79
C PHE A 38 -15.73 18.94 -29.47
N GLN A 39 -16.25 17.82 -29.98
CA GLN A 39 -17.61 17.37 -29.68
C GLN A 39 -17.79 17.05 -28.19
N LEU A 40 -16.84 16.31 -27.59
CA LEU A 40 -16.89 15.98 -26.16
C LEU A 40 -16.77 17.21 -25.27
N GLU A 41 -15.98 18.22 -25.66
CA GLU A 41 -15.91 19.50 -24.95
C GLU A 41 -17.24 20.27 -25.01
N LEU A 42 -17.94 20.23 -26.16
CA LEU A 42 -19.25 20.83 -26.31
C LEU A 42 -20.30 20.11 -25.44
N GLU A 43 -20.32 18.78 -25.45
CA GLU A 43 -21.19 17.97 -24.60
C GLU A 43 -20.92 18.21 -23.11
N LYS A 44 -19.65 18.29 -22.70
CA LYS A 44 -19.25 18.65 -21.33
C LYS A 44 -19.82 20.01 -20.92
N LYS A 45 -19.71 21.04 -21.79
CA LYS A 45 -20.27 22.38 -21.52
C LYS A 45 -21.80 22.35 -21.40
N GLN A 46 -22.48 21.57 -22.24
CA GLN A 46 -23.94 21.41 -22.17
C GLN A 46 -24.36 20.73 -20.86
N LEU A 47 -23.68 19.66 -20.46
CA LEU A 47 -23.93 18.95 -19.21
C LEU A 47 -23.65 19.83 -17.99
N GLN A 48 -22.56 20.61 -17.99
CA GLN A 48 -22.29 21.59 -16.94
C GLN A 48 -23.38 22.66 -16.85
N GLY A 49 -23.88 23.14 -17.98
CA GLY A 49 -25.01 24.08 -18.01
C GLY A 49 -26.32 23.48 -17.50
N ALA A 50 -26.61 22.22 -17.85
CA ALA A 50 -27.78 21.50 -17.36
C ALA A 50 -27.69 21.23 -15.85
N LEU A 51 -26.50 20.82 -15.36
CA LEU A 51 -26.23 20.62 -13.95
C LEU A 51 -26.41 21.92 -13.17
N GLY A 52 -25.84 23.03 -13.67
CA GLY A 52 -26.00 24.36 -13.07
C GLY A 52 -27.47 24.79 -12.98
N LYS A 53 -28.28 24.52 -14.00
CA LYS A 53 -29.73 24.78 -13.98
C LYS A 53 -30.50 23.90 -13.01
N ALA A 54 -30.11 22.62 -12.88
CA ALA A 54 -30.72 21.68 -11.96
C ALA A 54 -30.39 22.01 -10.49
N THR A 55 -29.14 22.43 -10.22
CA THR A 55 -28.70 22.84 -8.87
C THR A 55 -29.16 24.24 -8.50
N SER A 56 -29.40 25.12 -9.48
CA SER A 56 -30.01 26.44 -9.26
C SER A 56 -31.54 26.40 -9.13
N SER A 57 -32.14 25.23 -8.94
CA SER A 57 -33.58 25.11 -8.70
C SER A 57 -33.97 26.01 -7.50
N PRO A 58 -34.99 26.86 -7.65
CA PRO A 58 -35.20 27.98 -6.77
C PRO A 58 -35.51 27.54 -5.34
N LYS A 59 -34.72 28.07 -4.40
CA LYS A 59 -35.10 28.33 -3.02
C LYS A 59 -36.43 29.12 -3.03
N ALA A 60 -37.54 28.42 -3.14
CA ALA A 60 -38.84 28.96 -2.78
C ALA A 60 -38.92 28.92 -1.25
N ASP A 61 -38.67 30.08 -0.65
CA ASP A 61 -39.20 30.54 0.63
C ASP A 61 -39.35 29.50 1.75
N GLN A 62 -38.24 29.15 2.40
CA GLN A 62 -38.25 28.87 3.84
C GLN A 62 -37.27 29.81 4.53
N SER A 63 -37.83 30.97 4.87
CA SER A 63 -37.33 31.86 5.91
C SER A 63 -37.28 31.09 7.23
N GLY A 64 -36.09 31.06 7.84
CA GLY A 64 -35.94 30.81 9.27
C GLY A 64 -35.54 29.39 9.69
N SER A 65 -34.27 29.02 9.48
CA SER A 65 -33.55 28.26 10.50
C SER A 65 -32.05 28.39 10.29
N ALA A 66 -31.38 28.98 11.28
CA ALA A 66 -29.95 29.16 11.31
C ALA A 66 -29.25 27.82 11.52
N GLY A 67 -28.22 27.56 10.70
CA GLY A 67 -27.03 26.82 11.13
C GLY A 67 -27.17 25.31 11.28
N GLN A 68 -27.36 24.58 10.19
CA GLN A 68 -26.93 23.18 10.11
C GLN A 68 -26.11 22.99 8.84
N GLY A 69 -24.79 22.90 8.99
CA GLY A 69 -23.89 22.54 7.91
C GLY A 69 -24.34 21.21 7.32
N THR A 70 -24.41 21.15 5.99
CA THR A 70 -24.79 19.94 5.26
C THR A 70 -23.85 18.80 5.65
N PRO A 71 -24.35 17.73 6.31
CA PRO A 71 -23.52 16.64 6.84
C PRO A 71 -22.86 15.77 5.76
N GLU A 72 -23.04 16.09 4.47
CA GLU A 72 -22.45 15.33 3.36
C GLU A 72 -20.97 15.65 3.11
N GLU A 73 -20.49 16.86 3.45
CA GLU A 73 -19.08 17.21 3.17
C GLU A 73 -18.10 16.55 4.15
N SER A 74 -18.59 16.09 5.30
CA SER A 74 -17.80 15.41 6.32
C SER A 74 -17.45 13.94 6.03
N ASP A 75 -17.95 13.34 4.93
CA ASP A 75 -17.65 11.93 4.60
C ASP A 75 -16.59 11.75 3.50
N VAL A 76 -16.02 12.84 2.96
CA VAL A 76 -14.93 12.77 1.99
C VAL A 76 -13.65 12.33 2.68
N VAL A 77 -13.12 11.16 2.30
CA VAL A 77 -11.89 10.59 2.89
C VAL A 77 -10.67 10.84 2.00
N LEU A 78 -10.85 10.88 0.68
CA LEU A 78 -9.75 11.06 -0.27
C LEU A 78 -10.08 12.14 -1.30
N THR A 79 -9.08 12.95 -1.62
CA THR A 79 -9.14 13.92 -2.71
C THR A 79 -7.89 13.78 -3.57
N PHE A 80 -8.06 13.48 -4.84
CA PHE A 80 -6.98 13.31 -5.81
C PHE A 80 -6.97 14.43 -6.81
N CYS A 81 -5.80 15.04 -6.99
CA CYS A 81 -5.55 16.06 -8.00
C CYS A 81 -4.79 15.46 -9.18
N PHE A 82 -4.08 14.33 -9.01
CA PHE A 82 -3.21 13.71 -10.01
C PHE A 82 -2.20 14.69 -10.63
N GLY A 83 -1.63 15.55 -9.78
CA GLY A 83 -0.67 16.59 -10.18
C GLY A 83 -1.29 17.84 -10.84
N GLU A 84 -2.62 17.94 -10.89
CA GLU A 84 -3.31 19.14 -11.40
C GLU A 84 -3.63 20.12 -10.26
N ALA A 85 -3.87 21.40 -10.58
CA ALA A 85 -4.19 22.41 -9.57
C ALA A 85 -5.56 22.23 -8.90
N THR A 86 -6.45 21.43 -9.50
CA THR A 86 -7.83 21.25 -9.04
C THR A 86 -8.14 19.79 -8.76
N PRO A 87 -8.92 19.48 -7.69
CA PRO A 87 -9.41 18.14 -7.42
C PRO A 87 -10.10 17.51 -8.64
N GLN A 88 -9.67 16.32 -9.02
CA GLN A 88 -10.23 15.55 -10.14
C GLN A 88 -11.11 14.39 -9.68
N LEU A 89 -10.81 13.82 -8.53
CA LEU A 89 -11.59 12.72 -7.95
C LEU A 89 -11.67 12.92 -6.44
N ARG A 90 -12.87 12.83 -5.89
CA ARG A 90 -13.10 12.76 -4.46
C ARG A 90 -13.77 11.43 -4.16
N LEU A 91 -13.29 10.72 -3.16
CA LEU A 91 -13.90 9.48 -2.71
C LEU A 91 -14.33 9.63 -1.25
N THR A 92 -15.61 9.36 -1.02
CA THR A 92 -16.18 9.17 0.31
C THR A 92 -15.74 7.85 0.91
N ARG A 93 -15.89 7.69 2.23
CA ARG A 93 -15.63 6.41 2.90
C ARG A 93 -16.37 5.25 2.24
N ARG A 94 -17.64 5.48 1.90
CA ARG A 94 -18.50 4.48 1.26
C ARG A 94 -17.99 4.10 -0.13
N GLU A 95 -17.51 5.07 -0.92
CA GLU A 95 -16.96 4.81 -2.24
C GLU A 95 -15.63 4.04 -2.17
N VAL A 96 -14.75 4.36 -1.21
CA VAL A 96 -13.52 3.58 -0.98
C VAL A 96 -13.86 2.14 -0.59
N ALA A 97 -14.83 1.94 0.31
CA ALA A 97 -15.31 0.62 0.72
C ALA A 97 -15.92 -0.18 -0.44
N ALA A 98 -16.58 0.50 -1.39
CA ALA A 98 -17.22 -0.11 -2.55
C ALA A 98 -16.30 -0.25 -3.77
N LEU A 99 -15.05 0.23 -3.69
CA LEU A 99 -14.13 0.24 -4.83
C LEU A 99 -13.80 -1.19 -5.28
N THR A 100 -13.98 -1.47 -6.57
CA THR A 100 -13.69 -2.79 -7.15
C THR A 100 -12.20 -2.95 -7.46
N VAL A 101 -11.77 -4.19 -7.72
CA VAL A 101 -10.38 -4.46 -8.13
C VAL A 101 -10.04 -3.72 -9.42
N GLU A 102 -10.97 -3.69 -10.38
CA GLU A 102 -10.85 -2.96 -11.65
C GLU A 102 -10.77 -1.45 -11.44
N GLY A 103 -11.56 -0.90 -10.53
CA GLY A 103 -11.50 0.52 -10.15
C GLY A 103 -10.15 0.88 -9.54
N MET A 104 -9.65 0.07 -8.60
CA MET A 104 -8.32 0.25 -8.03
C MET A 104 -7.21 0.15 -9.07
N ALA A 105 -7.28 -0.85 -9.95
CA ALA A 105 -6.37 -1.06 -11.06
C ALA A 105 -6.31 0.18 -11.97
N CYS A 106 -7.47 0.77 -12.28
CA CYS A 106 -7.56 1.99 -13.08
C CYS A 106 -6.89 3.18 -12.38
N LEU A 107 -7.12 3.38 -11.08
CA LEU A 107 -6.48 4.45 -10.31
C LEU A 107 -4.97 4.25 -10.23
N TRP A 108 -4.51 3.03 -9.95
CA TRP A 108 -3.10 2.64 -9.95
C TRP A 108 -2.41 2.97 -11.27
N LYS A 109 -2.99 2.49 -12.38
CA LYS A 109 -2.47 2.76 -13.73
C LYS A 109 -2.40 4.25 -14.01
N ARG A 110 -3.38 5.03 -13.53
CA ARG A 110 -3.39 6.48 -13.70
C ARG A 110 -2.24 7.17 -12.95
N TRP A 111 -1.98 6.80 -11.69
CA TRP A 111 -0.82 7.34 -10.95
C TRP A 111 0.49 6.97 -11.62
N ALA A 112 0.67 5.70 -11.98
CA ALA A 112 1.90 5.23 -12.61
C ALA A 112 2.16 5.95 -13.94
N LEU A 113 1.18 6.05 -14.84
CA LEU A 113 1.33 6.78 -16.10
C LEU A 113 1.60 8.27 -15.89
N LYS A 114 1.00 8.90 -14.87
CA LYS A 114 1.26 10.31 -14.54
C LYS A 114 2.67 10.51 -13.98
N MET A 115 3.13 9.61 -13.10
CA MET A 115 4.49 9.62 -12.58
C MET A 115 5.53 9.40 -13.70
N GLU A 116 5.29 8.45 -14.59
CA GLU A 116 6.12 8.20 -15.78
C GLU A 116 6.25 9.46 -16.64
N TRP A 117 5.12 10.09 -16.96
CA TRP A 117 5.09 11.34 -17.73
C TRP A 117 5.86 12.47 -17.03
N CYS A 118 5.69 12.65 -15.72
CA CYS A 118 6.44 13.66 -14.96
C CYS A 118 7.95 13.38 -14.98
N MET A 119 8.36 12.11 -14.86
CA MET A 119 9.78 11.73 -14.93
C MET A 119 10.38 12.01 -16.31
N ASP A 120 9.66 11.67 -17.38
CA ASP A 120 10.09 11.94 -18.76
C ASP A 120 10.22 13.45 -19.03
N LEU A 121 9.25 14.24 -18.58
CA LEU A 121 9.31 15.70 -18.69
C LEU A 121 10.45 16.29 -17.87
N MET A 122 10.66 15.82 -16.65
CA MET A 122 11.76 16.27 -15.80
C MET A 122 13.13 15.98 -16.45
N ALA A 123 13.29 14.82 -17.09
CA ALA A 123 14.52 14.46 -17.81
C ALA A 123 14.77 15.35 -19.05
N ALA A 124 13.70 15.77 -19.74
CA ALA A 124 13.78 16.61 -20.93
C ALA A 124 13.82 18.13 -20.62
N ALA A 125 13.39 18.54 -19.42
CA ALA A 125 13.19 19.93 -19.07
C ALA A 125 14.49 20.67 -18.68
N PRO A 126 14.55 22.00 -18.89
CA PRO A 126 15.61 22.83 -18.33
C PRO A 126 15.67 22.73 -16.79
N VAL A 127 16.87 22.91 -16.22
CA VAL A 127 17.10 22.83 -14.75
C VAL A 127 16.14 23.72 -13.95
N SER A 128 15.78 24.90 -14.47
CA SER A 128 14.84 25.82 -13.82
C SER A 128 13.42 25.28 -13.67
N MET A 129 13.02 24.28 -14.47
CA MET A 129 11.69 23.66 -14.43
C MET A 129 11.69 22.30 -13.71
N GLN A 130 12.85 21.68 -13.49
CA GLN A 130 12.95 20.36 -12.86
C GLN A 130 12.32 20.33 -11.47
N HIS A 131 12.49 21.39 -10.68
CA HIS A 131 11.87 21.51 -9.36
C HIS A 131 10.33 21.42 -9.40
N ALA A 132 9.69 21.96 -10.43
CA ALA A 132 8.23 21.90 -10.55
C ALA A 132 7.74 20.46 -10.80
N PHE A 133 8.43 19.70 -11.66
CA PHE A 133 8.09 18.29 -11.90
C PHE A 133 8.43 17.40 -10.71
N GLN A 134 9.52 17.70 -9.99
CA GLN A 134 9.85 17.02 -8.75
C GLN A 134 8.73 17.22 -7.71
N GLN A 135 8.24 18.45 -7.52
CA GLN A 135 7.12 18.73 -6.62
C GLN A 135 5.86 17.98 -7.04
N GLN A 136 5.55 17.91 -8.34
CA GLN A 136 4.41 17.13 -8.82
C GLN A 136 4.53 15.64 -8.52
N ILE A 137 5.75 15.07 -8.62
CA ILE A 137 6.01 13.68 -8.23
C ILE A 137 5.81 13.50 -6.73
N GLU A 138 6.29 14.43 -5.91
CA GLU A 138 6.07 14.44 -4.47
C GLU A 138 4.57 14.43 -4.11
N ASP A 139 3.78 15.28 -4.75
CA ASP A 139 2.34 15.36 -4.54
C ASP A 139 1.64 14.05 -4.96
N LEU A 140 2.01 13.49 -6.12
CA LEU A 140 1.50 12.20 -6.59
C LEU A 140 1.83 11.04 -5.64
N VAL A 141 3.02 11.04 -5.04
CA VAL A 141 3.43 10.03 -4.05
C VAL A 141 2.62 10.17 -2.77
N HIS A 142 2.34 11.40 -2.31
CA HIS A 142 1.48 11.64 -1.15
C HIS A 142 0.05 11.16 -1.40
N GLU A 143 -0.55 11.51 -2.54
CA GLU A 143 -1.89 11.03 -2.92
C GLU A 143 -1.97 9.50 -2.95
N LEU A 144 -0.95 8.84 -3.51
CA LEU A 144 -0.87 7.39 -3.54
C LEU A 144 -0.81 6.79 -2.14
N LEU A 145 -0.03 7.37 -1.23
CA LEU A 145 0.08 6.91 0.15
C LEU A 145 -1.24 7.05 0.91
N GLU A 146 -1.92 8.19 0.78
CA GLU A 146 -3.26 8.40 1.36
C GLU A 146 -4.25 7.35 0.85
N PHE A 147 -4.23 7.09 -0.46
CA PHE A 147 -5.06 6.04 -1.05
C PHE A 147 -4.78 4.66 -0.45
N ILE A 148 -3.50 4.28 -0.30
CA ILE A 148 -3.14 2.97 0.26
C ILE A 148 -3.62 2.84 1.72
N TRP A 149 -3.52 3.91 2.53
CA TRP A 149 -4.05 3.93 3.89
C TRP A 149 -5.57 3.77 3.94
N ALA A 150 -6.29 4.56 3.15
CA ALA A 150 -7.75 4.47 3.10
C ALA A 150 -8.21 3.09 2.61
N MET A 151 -7.48 2.48 1.68
CA MET A 151 -7.73 1.10 1.24
C MET A 151 -7.47 0.06 2.34
N ALA A 152 -6.43 0.24 3.14
CA ALA A 152 -6.14 -0.63 4.28
C ALA A 152 -7.23 -0.54 5.36
N GLU A 153 -7.78 0.66 5.58
CA GLU A 153 -8.82 0.91 6.59
C GLU A 153 -10.21 0.45 6.13
N HIS A 154 -10.58 0.75 4.90
CA HIS A 154 -11.98 0.65 4.44
C HIS A 154 -12.23 -0.47 3.42
N ASN A 155 -11.19 -1.02 2.78
CA ASN A 155 -11.38 -2.02 1.72
C ASN A 155 -10.22 -3.03 1.60
N LEU A 156 -9.86 -3.60 2.76
CA LEU A 156 -8.82 -4.62 2.91
C LEU A 156 -8.92 -5.76 1.89
N SER A 157 -10.13 -6.29 1.70
CA SER A 157 -10.34 -7.48 0.86
C SER A 157 -9.95 -7.25 -0.60
N THR A 158 -10.18 -6.04 -1.12
CA THR A 158 -9.87 -5.69 -2.50
C THR A 158 -8.37 -5.41 -2.66
N THR A 159 -7.73 -4.79 -1.68
CA THR A 159 -6.26 -4.60 -1.66
C THR A 159 -5.52 -5.93 -1.76
N VAL A 160 -5.94 -6.94 -0.99
CA VAL A 160 -5.34 -8.29 -1.05
C VAL A 160 -5.54 -8.93 -2.42
N LYS A 161 -6.73 -8.75 -3.04
CA LYS A 161 -7.00 -9.27 -4.39
C LYS A 161 -6.15 -8.57 -5.45
N LEU A 162 -5.97 -7.24 -5.35
CA LEU A 162 -5.16 -6.47 -6.29
C LEU A 162 -3.70 -6.93 -6.31
N GLN A 163 -3.11 -7.17 -5.13
CA GLN A 163 -1.72 -7.65 -5.02
C GLN A 163 -1.49 -9.03 -5.66
N LYS A 164 -2.54 -9.85 -5.72
CA LYS A 164 -2.51 -11.18 -6.36
C LYS A 164 -2.80 -11.13 -7.86
N ARG A 165 -3.40 -10.06 -8.37
CA ARG A 165 -3.87 -9.96 -9.75
C ARG A 165 -2.87 -9.21 -10.63
N ASN A 166 -2.71 -9.67 -11.86
CA ASN A 166 -2.09 -8.86 -12.91
C ASN A 166 -3.09 -7.74 -13.28
N VAL A 167 -2.69 -6.47 -13.14
CA VAL A 167 -3.54 -5.29 -13.39
C VAL A 167 -3.66 -5.00 -14.90
N GLY A 168 -2.84 -5.65 -15.72
CA GLY A 168 -2.96 -5.64 -17.19
C GLY A 168 -4.15 -6.45 -17.70
N ASP A 169 -4.62 -6.09 -18.90
CA ASP A 169 -5.62 -6.85 -19.64
C ASP A 169 -5.09 -8.28 -19.90
N PRO A 170 -5.69 -9.34 -19.32
CA PRO A 170 -5.22 -10.71 -19.52
C PRO A 170 -5.42 -11.18 -20.97
N SER A 171 -6.20 -10.45 -21.76
CA SER A 171 -6.52 -10.79 -23.16
C SER A 171 -5.61 -10.11 -24.18
N GLY A 172 -4.80 -9.11 -23.77
CA GLY A 172 -3.87 -8.42 -24.64
C GLY A 172 -2.53 -9.15 -24.72
N PRO A 173 -2.07 -9.64 -25.89
CA PRO A 173 -0.69 -10.06 -26.04
C PRO A 173 0.20 -8.85 -25.75
N PHE A 174 1.00 -8.91 -24.68
CA PHE A 174 1.98 -7.87 -24.38
C PHE A 174 2.93 -7.78 -25.59
N PRO A 175 2.92 -6.64 -26.32
CA PRO A 175 3.77 -6.52 -27.49
C PRO A 175 5.21 -6.34 -27.01
N GLY A 176 5.98 -7.45 -26.97
CA GLY A 176 7.44 -7.38 -27.09
C GLY A 176 8.31 -7.93 -25.96
N GLY A 177 7.86 -8.78 -25.04
CA GLY A 177 8.79 -9.35 -24.06
C GLY A 177 8.34 -10.64 -23.41
N SER A 178 9.15 -11.69 -23.52
CA SER A 178 9.04 -12.93 -22.74
C SER A 178 9.47 -12.76 -21.27
N GLY A 179 9.52 -11.52 -20.77
CA GLY A 179 9.91 -11.21 -19.41
C GLY A 179 8.77 -11.52 -18.46
N ASP A 180 9.09 -12.19 -17.35
CA ASP A 180 8.18 -12.28 -16.20
C ASP A 180 7.74 -10.84 -15.85
N PRO A 181 6.43 -10.52 -15.78
CA PRO A 181 5.93 -9.18 -15.47
C PRO A 181 6.41 -8.62 -14.11
N ARG A 182 7.18 -9.41 -13.36
CA ARG A 182 7.80 -9.07 -12.08
C ARG A 182 9.33 -9.19 -12.13
N ASP A 183 9.99 -8.47 -13.05
CA ASP A 183 11.45 -8.32 -13.02
C ASP A 183 11.89 -7.39 -11.87
N TRP A 184 11.75 -7.88 -10.63
CA TRP A 184 12.17 -7.18 -9.41
C TRP A 184 13.64 -6.75 -9.45
N PRO A 185 14.59 -7.57 -9.97
CA PRO A 185 15.96 -7.11 -10.18
C PRO A 185 16.07 -5.85 -11.04
N ALA A 186 15.36 -5.79 -12.17
CA ALA A 186 15.37 -4.60 -13.02
C ALA A 186 14.71 -3.38 -12.34
N ILE A 187 13.63 -3.58 -11.59
CA ILE A 187 13.00 -2.51 -10.81
C ILE A 187 13.98 -1.96 -9.76
N LEU A 188 14.63 -2.83 -8.97
CA LEU A 188 15.64 -2.44 -7.99
C LEU A 188 16.80 -1.67 -8.62
N ALA A 189 17.30 -2.14 -9.77
CA ALA A 189 18.38 -1.47 -10.48
C ALA A 189 17.98 -0.04 -10.92
N ARG A 190 16.73 0.14 -11.39
CA ARG A 190 16.20 1.46 -11.78
C ARG A 190 16.05 2.41 -10.60
N MET A 191 15.73 1.90 -9.42
CA MET A 191 15.59 2.71 -8.20
C MET A 191 16.91 3.31 -7.72
N GLN A 192 18.07 2.84 -8.21
CA GLN A 192 19.39 3.40 -7.87
C GLN A 192 19.56 3.62 -6.35
N LEU A 193 19.23 2.60 -5.57
CA LEU A 193 19.30 2.67 -4.11
C LEU A 193 20.73 2.92 -3.65
N SER A 194 20.93 3.84 -2.72
CA SER A 194 22.22 3.96 -2.03
C SER A 194 22.47 2.74 -1.15
N GLU A 195 23.74 2.46 -0.82
CA GLU A 195 24.09 1.37 0.09
C GLU A 195 23.44 1.53 1.48
N ASP A 196 23.32 2.78 1.95
CA ASP A 196 22.65 3.07 3.21
C ASP A 196 21.15 2.82 3.14
N GLN A 197 20.47 3.25 2.06
CA GLN A 197 19.07 2.94 1.82
C GLN A 197 18.83 1.44 1.74
N ALA A 198 19.68 0.69 1.02
CA ALA A 198 19.58 -0.76 0.93
C ALA A 198 19.68 -1.43 2.31
N ARG A 199 20.65 -1.02 3.15
CA ARG A 199 20.79 -1.51 4.53
C ARG A 199 19.55 -1.18 5.38
N GLN A 200 19.02 0.04 5.29
CA GLN A 200 17.80 0.44 6.00
C GLN A 200 16.58 -0.39 5.58
N LEU A 201 16.39 -0.61 4.27
CA LEU A 201 15.31 -1.44 3.75
C LEU A 201 15.39 -2.89 4.25
N LEU A 202 16.59 -3.48 4.32
CA LEU A 202 16.79 -4.82 4.86
C LEU A 202 16.50 -4.89 6.36
N ALA A 203 16.91 -3.89 7.13
CA ALA A 203 16.58 -3.80 8.56
C ALA A 203 15.06 -3.71 8.77
N ILE A 204 14.37 -2.86 8.00
CA ILE A 204 12.91 -2.74 8.02
C ILE A 204 12.24 -4.05 7.62
N ARG A 205 12.76 -4.75 6.60
CA ARG A 205 12.24 -6.06 6.19
C ARG A 205 12.31 -7.06 7.35
N ARG A 206 13.46 -7.16 8.03
CA ARG A 206 13.63 -8.08 9.16
C ARG A 206 12.63 -7.78 10.27
N GLU A 207 12.47 -6.50 10.60
CA GLU A 207 11.55 -6.07 11.65
C GLU A 207 10.08 -6.32 11.29
N MET A 208 9.66 -5.95 10.08
CA MET A 208 8.32 -6.23 9.57
C MET A 208 8.01 -7.72 9.59
N LEU A 209 8.95 -8.58 9.16
CA LEU A 209 8.76 -10.03 9.18
C LEU A 209 8.73 -10.62 10.59
N ARG A 210 9.48 -10.03 11.54
CA ARG A 210 9.43 -10.41 12.94
C ARG A 210 8.05 -10.14 13.55
N GLU A 211 7.52 -8.93 13.35
CA GLU A 211 6.19 -8.57 13.83
C GLU A 211 5.08 -9.39 13.15
N MET A 212 5.12 -9.55 11.82
CA MET A 212 4.16 -10.40 11.11
C MET A 212 4.25 -11.87 11.54
N GLY A 213 5.45 -12.36 11.83
CA GLY A 213 5.68 -13.71 12.36
C GLY A 213 5.02 -13.93 13.71
N ALA A 214 5.13 -12.95 14.62
CA ALA A 214 4.47 -12.99 15.93
C ALA A 214 2.93 -12.99 15.80
N LEU A 215 2.37 -12.11 14.96
CA LEU A 215 0.93 -12.06 14.69
C LEU A 215 0.40 -13.35 14.05
N ALA A 216 1.23 -14.00 13.23
CA ALA A 216 0.87 -15.27 12.59
C ALA A 216 1.00 -16.48 13.53
N ALA A 217 1.72 -16.37 14.65
CA ALA A 217 1.83 -17.44 15.65
C ALA A 217 0.62 -17.48 16.59
N GLU A 218 -0.05 -16.35 16.80
CA GLU A 218 -1.18 -16.24 17.73
C GLU A 218 -2.37 -17.15 17.38
N PRO A 219 -2.82 -17.29 16.10
CA PRO A 219 -3.91 -18.20 15.75
C PRO A 219 -3.62 -19.67 16.10
N ASP A 220 -2.35 -20.11 16.02
CA ASP A 220 -1.96 -21.48 16.36
C ASP A 220 -2.23 -21.77 17.84
N THR A 221 -2.14 -20.74 18.71
CA THR A 221 -2.48 -20.84 20.14
C THR A 221 -3.99 -20.82 20.40
N LEU A 222 -4.78 -20.28 19.46
CA LEU A 222 -6.22 -20.10 19.58
C LEU A 222 -7.05 -21.24 19.00
N LEU A 223 -6.45 -22.18 18.26
CA LEU A 223 -7.10 -23.36 17.68
C LEU A 223 -7.83 -24.26 18.69
N GLY A 224 -7.68 -24.03 20.00
CA GLY A 224 -8.44 -24.69 21.07
C GLY A 224 -9.70 -23.97 21.55
N ARG A 225 -10.08 -22.80 21.00
CA ARG A 225 -11.21 -21.96 21.51
C ARG A 225 -12.28 -21.74 20.45
N LEU A 226 -13.56 -21.62 20.83
CA LEU A 226 -14.67 -21.38 19.89
C LEU A 226 -14.64 -20.00 19.21
N GLU A 227 -13.79 -19.08 19.66
CA GLU A 227 -13.69 -17.69 19.18
C GLU A 227 -12.69 -17.50 18.02
N VAL A 228 -12.22 -18.59 17.38
CA VAL A 228 -11.17 -18.55 16.33
C VAL A 228 -11.47 -17.55 15.21
N LYS A 229 -12.73 -17.43 14.80
CA LYS A 229 -13.09 -16.64 13.61
C LYS A 229 -12.84 -15.14 13.82
N GLU A 230 -13.24 -14.60 14.96
CA GLU A 230 -13.07 -13.17 15.24
C GLU A 230 -11.60 -12.83 15.49
N ALA A 231 -10.91 -13.66 16.27
CA ALA A 231 -9.48 -13.47 16.51
C ALA A 231 -8.66 -13.57 15.21
N LEU A 232 -8.94 -14.55 14.35
CA LEU A 232 -8.29 -14.65 13.04
C LEU A 232 -8.56 -13.42 12.18
N SER A 233 -9.80 -12.91 12.16
CA SER A 233 -10.15 -11.68 11.44
C SER A 233 -9.37 -10.47 11.96
N ASN A 234 -9.24 -10.33 13.28
CA ASN A 234 -8.48 -9.26 13.91
C ASN A 234 -6.98 -9.38 13.59
N ASN A 235 -6.42 -10.60 13.58
CA ASN A 235 -5.02 -10.84 13.24
C ASN A 235 -4.71 -10.56 11.77
N LEU A 236 -5.61 -10.94 10.86
CA LEU A 236 -5.49 -10.58 9.44
C LEU A 236 -5.51 -9.06 9.24
N ARG A 237 -6.39 -8.35 9.95
CA ARG A 237 -6.43 -6.88 9.93
C ARG A 237 -5.13 -6.30 10.49
N ALA A 238 -4.67 -6.79 11.63
CA ALA A 238 -3.42 -6.39 12.28
C ALA A 238 -2.20 -6.55 11.37
N MET A 239 -2.06 -7.70 10.71
CA MET A 239 -0.99 -7.94 9.72
C MET A 239 -1.05 -6.96 8.55
N HIS A 240 -2.24 -6.65 8.06
CA HIS A 240 -2.37 -5.69 6.97
C HIS A 240 -2.01 -4.26 7.38
N VAL A 241 -2.41 -3.84 8.58
CA VAL A 241 -2.04 -2.53 9.14
C VAL A 241 -0.53 -2.46 9.35
N CYS A 242 0.08 -3.50 9.92
CA CYS A 242 1.53 -3.63 10.06
C CYS A 242 2.24 -3.45 8.70
N ARG A 243 1.82 -4.19 7.66
CA ARG A 243 2.40 -4.05 6.32
C ARG A 243 2.22 -2.65 5.73
N THR A 244 1.05 -2.04 5.92
CA THR A 244 0.72 -0.69 5.42
C THR A 244 1.58 0.37 6.11
N PHE A 245 1.80 0.20 7.41
CA PHE A 245 2.69 1.04 8.21
C PHE A 245 4.12 1.00 7.66
N TYR A 246 4.72 -0.19 7.50
CA TYR A 246 6.09 -0.29 7.00
C TYR A 246 6.25 0.19 5.56
N LEU A 247 5.28 -0.08 4.68
CA LEU A 247 5.26 0.47 3.34
C LEU A 247 5.30 2.01 3.37
N SER A 248 4.45 2.61 4.20
CA SER A 248 4.38 4.06 4.34
C SER A 248 5.66 4.63 4.94
N TYR A 249 6.27 3.93 5.90
CA TYR A 249 7.55 4.31 6.47
C TYR A 249 8.65 4.30 5.40
N ILE A 250 8.74 3.24 4.61
CA ILE A 250 9.72 3.10 3.51
C ILE A 250 9.58 4.26 2.52
N HIS A 251 8.36 4.57 2.07
CA HIS A 251 8.13 5.63 1.09
C HIS A 251 8.39 7.04 1.65
N ASN A 252 8.14 7.28 2.95
CA ASN A 252 8.29 8.61 3.54
C ASN A 252 9.69 8.89 4.11
N LYS A 253 10.44 7.86 4.49
CA LYS A 253 11.69 8.01 5.28
C LYS A 253 12.92 7.44 4.60
N VAL A 254 12.77 6.40 3.79
CA VAL A 254 13.92 5.70 3.21
C VAL A 254 14.09 6.06 1.75
N LEU A 255 13.01 5.99 0.97
CA LEU A 255 13.04 6.26 -0.45
C LEU A 255 12.80 7.74 -0.72
N THR A 256 13.44 8.26 -1.77
CA THR A 256 13.08 9.56 -2.31
C THR A 256 11.78 9.45 -3.13
N PRO A 257 11.02 10.54 -3.29
CA PRO A 257 9.82 10.56 -4.12
C PRO A 257 10.07 10.03 -5.54
N MET A 258 11.24 10.36 -6.11
CA MET A 258 11.68 9.86 -7.41
C MET A 258 11.83 8.32 -7.43
N GLN A 259 12.42 7.74 -6.39
CA GLN A 259 12.58 6.29 -6.28
C GLN A 259 11.23 5.59 -6.09
N VAL A 260 10.29 6.20 -5.35
CA VAL A 260 8.91 5.70 -5.23
C VAL A 260 8.22 5.72 -6.59
N ALA A 261 8.35 6.80 -7.36
CA ALA A 261 7.80 6.89 -8.72
C ALA A 261 8.38 5.82 -9.65
N GLN A 262 9.70 5.61 -9.65
CA GLN A 262 10.36 4.56 -10.43
C GLN A 262 9.86 3.16 -10.06
N TYR A 263 9.67 2.92 -8.76
CA TYR A 263 9.09 1.67 -8.26
C TYR A 263 7.65 1.48 -8.75
N VAL A 264 6.80 2.50 -8.60
CA VAL A 264 5.39 2.49 -9.01
C VAL A 264 5.24 2.21 -10.50
N VAL A 265 6.01 2.94 -11.33
CA VAL A 265 6.03 2.76 -12.80
C VAL A 265 6.57 1.38 -13.15
N GLY A 266 7.67 0.97 -12.53
CA GLY A 266 8.30 -0.33 -12.78
C GLY A 266 7.43 -1.52 -12.41
N CYS A 267 6.46 -1.34 -11.51
CA CYS A 267 5.51 -2.40 -11.14
C CYS A 267 4.44 -2.63 -12.21
N LEU A 268 4.16 -1.70 -13.14
CA LEU A 268 3.17 -1.95 -14.20
C LEU A 268 3.60 -3.11 -15.10
N PRO A 269 2.66 -4.02 -15.47
CA PRO A 269 1.22 -3.96 -15.29
C PRO A 269 0.71 -4.62 -14.00
N VAL A 270 1.56 -4.88 -13.02
CA VAL A 270 1.21 -5.47 -11.74
C VAL A 270 0.96 -4.37 -10.70
N GLY A 271 0.24 -4.70 -9.62
CA GLY A 271 0.16 -3.83 -8.46
C GLY A 271 1.50 -3.76 -7.69
N PRO A 272 1.70 -2.74 -6.85
CA PRO A 272 2.91 -2.60 -6.06
C PRO A 272 3.01 -3.75 -5.04
N ASP A 273 4.17 -4.39 -4.99
CA ASP A 273 4.48 -5.44 -4.01
C ASP A 273 5.86 -5.23 -3.36
N ILE A 274 5.89 -4.34 -2.36
CA ILE A 274 7.14 -3.99 -1.66
C ILE A 274 7.75 -5.21 -0.97
N ALA A 275 6.94 -6.19 -0.56
CA ALA A 275 7.44 -7.38 0.10
C ALA A 275 8.28 -8.24 -0.86
N SER A 276 7.81 -8.37 -2.12
CA SER A 276 8.58 -9.02 -3.18
C SER A 276 9.84 -8.25 -3.56
N LEU A 277 9.76 -6.92 -3.63
CA LEU A 277 10.93 -6.06 -3.86
C LEU A 277 11.98 -6.24 -2.77
N LEU A 278 11.58 -6.21 -1.49
CA LEU A 278 12.45 -6.42 -0.34
C LEU A 278 13.02 -7.83 -0.27
N ALA A 279 12.25 -8.85 -0.67
CA ALA A 279 12.75 -10.22 -0.77
C ALA A 279 13.81 -10.36 -1.86
N CYS A 280 13.63 -9.69 -3.02
CA CYS A 280 14.64 -9.64 -4.07
C CYS A 280 15.92 -8.93 -3.59
N LEU A 281 15.79 -7.80 -2.89
CA LEU A 281 16.93 -7.10 -2.30
C LEU A 281 17.68 -7.98 -1.29
N ALA A 282 16.94 -8.67 -0.40
CA ALA A 282 17.51 -9.60 0.57
C ALA A 282 18.29 -10.73 -0.11
N GLN A 283 17.76 -11.30 -1.19
CA GLN A 283 18.43 -12.34 -1.96
C GLN A 283 19.76 -11.83 -2.55
N GLN A 284 19.78 -10.62 -3.11
CA GLN A 284 21.00 -10.00 -3.65
C GLN A 284 22.05 -9.73 -2.56
N SER A 285 21.63 -9.48 -1.33
CA SER A 285 22.50 -9.23 -0.18
C SER A 285 22.87 -10.49 0.62
N GLY A 286 22.41 -11.68 0.22
CA GLY A 286 22.68 -12.93 0.96
C GLY A 286 22.00 -13.02 2.33
N GLU A 287 20.87 -12.33 2.51
CA GLU A 287 20.07 -12.37 3.74
C GLU A 287 19.19 -13.63 3.82
N PRO A 288 18.77 -14.04 5.03
CA PRO A 288 17.83 -15.15 5.20
C PRO A 288 16.52 -14.94 4.44
N SER A 289 15.99 -16.05 3.96
CA SER A 289 14.72 -16.10 3.24
C SER A 289 13.57 -15.62 4.13
N THR A 290 12.48 -15.20 3.50
CA THR A 290 11.28 -14.75 4.22
C THR A 290 10.71 -15.86 5.10
N GLU A 291 10.77 -17.11 4.62
CA GLU A 291 10.29 -18.27 5.38
C GLU A 291 11.12 -18.54 6.63
N GLU A 292 12.45 -18.44 6.54
CA GLU A 292 13.35 -18.62 7.67
C GLU A 292 13.11 -17.56 8.76
N LEU A 293 12.99 -16.28 8.38
CA LEU A 293 12.71 -15.19 9.32
C LEU A 293 11.35 -15.35 9.99
N MET A 294 10.31 -15.68 9.22
CA MET A 294 8.97 -15.92 9.77
C MET A 294 8.95 -17.13 10.72
N ARG A 295 9.68 -18.20 10.39
CA ARG A 295 9.80 -19.39 11.25
C ARG A 295 10.53 -19.06 12.55
N ALA A 296 11.63 -18.30 12.48
CA ALA A 296 12.36 -17.86 13.67
C ALA A 296 11.47 -17.02 14.59
N ALA A 297 10.74 -16.05 14.04
CA ALA A 297 9.82 -15.19 14.81
C ALA A 297 8.69 -15.99 15.50
N ARG A 298 8.17 -17.03 14.85
CA ARG A 298 7.16 -17.92 15.46
C ARG A 298 7.72 -18.70 16.65
N LEU A 299 8.95 -19.22 16.52
CA LEU A 299 9.62 -19.97 17.59
C LEU A 299 9.92 -19.08 18.80
N GLU A 300 10.36 -17.84 18.58
CA GLU A 300 10.58 -16.85 19.66
C GLU A 300 9.30 -16.56 20.44
N THR A 301 8.17 -16.45 19.73
CA THR A 301 6.87 -16.19 20.35
C THR A 301 6.39 -17.38 21.17
N ALA A 302 6.60 -18.61 20.69
CA ALA A 302 6.23 -19.84 21.40
C ALA A 302 7.14 -20.14 22.61
N ALA A 303 8.40 -19.74 22.55
CA ALA A 303 9.39 -19.98 23.60
C ALA A 303 9.28 -18.99 24.77
N SER A 304 8.55 -17.89 24.64
CA SER A 304 8.33 -16.93 25.72
C SER A 304 7.35 -17.56 26.73
N PRO A 305 7.81 -18.05 27.90
CA PRO A 305 6.90 -18.64 28.86
C PRO A 305 5.91 -17.56 29.27
N SER A 306 4.64 -17.77 28.98
CA SER A 306 3.57 -16.89 29.41
C SER A 306 3.70 -16.68 30.91
N ALA A 307 4.18 -15.51 31.32
CA ALA A 307 4.32 -15.11 32.71
C ALA A 307 2.95 -14.81 33.34
N SER A 308 1.97 -15.67 33.08
CA SER A 308 0.69 -15.72 33.78
C SER A 308 0.87 -16.62 35.00
N SER A 309 1.27 -15.99 36.10
CA SER A 309 0.96 -16.34 37.50
C SER A 309 1.22 -17.77 37.97
N GLY A 310 2.35 -17.94 38.65
CA GLY A 310 2.56 -18.96 39.65
C GLY A 310 3.53 -18.44 40.70
N ALA A 311 3.03 -17.72 41.70
CA ALA A 311 3.76 -17.51 42.94
C ALA A 311 3.98 -18.89 43.59
N GLY A 312 5.12 -19.50 43.27
CA GLY A 312 5.55 -20.78 43.79
C GLY A 312 7.05 -20.85 43.66
N ALA A 313 7.75 -20.41 44.71
CA ALA A 313 9.17 -20.63 44.84
C ALA A 313 9.47 -22.13 44.70
N SER A 314 10.20 -22.50 43.65
CA SER A 314 10.88 -23.79 43.60
C SER A 314 12.30 -23.54 43.12
N PHE A 315 13.21 -23.62 44.08
CA PHE A 315 14.64 -23.66 43.85
C PHE A 315 15.04 -25.01 43.26
N GLY A 316 15.87 -24.95 42.21
CA GLY A 316 16.90 -25.96 41.93
C GLY A 316 16.48 -27.13 41.04
N CYS A 317 17.02 -27.19 39.82
CA CYS A 317 18.23 -27.97 39.58
C CYS A 317 18.80 -27.71 38.19
N SER A 318 20.13 -27.55 38.19
CA SER A 318 21.03 -27.53 37.05
C SER A 318 21.11 -28.90 36.37
N ALA A 319 21.11 -28.94 35.04
CA ALA A 319 21.65 -30.08 34.29
C ALA A 319 22.16 -29.62 32.91
N CYS A 320 23.18 -30.34 32.48
CA CYS A 320 24.28 -29.89 31.64
C CYS A 320 24.05 -30.17 30.13
N SER A 321 24.72 -29.37 29.30
CA SER A 321 25.45 -29.71 28.06
C SER A 321 24.98 -30.85 27.14
N GLY A 322 24.86 -30.52 25.85
CA GLY A 322 24.93 -31.51 24.76
C GLY A 322 24.94 -30.88 23.36
N SER A 323 26.12 -30.52 22.86
CA SER A 323 26.35 -30.13 21.46
C SER A 323 26.17 -31.31 20.51
N ARG A 324 25.62 -31.06 19.30
CA ARG A 324 26.01 -31.81 18.10
C ARG A 324 25.75 -31.03 16.82
N ALA A 325 26.82 -30.81 16.07
CA ALA A 325 26.81 -30.33 14.69
C ALA A 325 26.53 -31.50 13.73
N THR A 326 25.92 -31.24 12.58
CA THR A 326 26.18 -31.96 11.32
C THR A 326 25.72 -31.16 10.11
N SER A 327 26.57 -31.17 9.09
CA SER A 327 26.54 -30.45 7.83
C SER A 327 25.82 -31.24 6.73
N GLY A 328 25.31 -30.52 5.73
CA GLY A 328 24.82 -31.10 4.47
C GLY A 328 24.64 -30.03 3.39
N ALA A 329 25.45 -30.11 2.34
CA ALA A 329 25.39 -29.27 1.14
C ALA A 329 24.32 -29.76 0.16
N GLY A 330 23.74 -28.85 -0.62
CA GLY A 330 22.87 -29.18 -1.75
C GLY A 330 22.37 -27.93 -2.48
N VAL A 331 22.96 -27.67 -3.65
CA VAL A 331 22.55 -26.63 -4.62
C VAL A 331 21.52 -27.23 -5.58
N SER A 332 20.36 -26.59 -5.75
CA SER A 332 19.62 -26.58 -7.04
C SER A 332 18.39 -25.64 -7.03
N SER A 333 18.45 -24.66 -7.95
CA SER A 333 17.40 -24.10 -8.82
C SER A 333 16.02 -23.67 -8.27
N GLY A 334 15.76 -22.37 -8.41
CA GLY A 334 14.61 -21.85 -9.15
C GLY A 334 13.25 -21.87 -8.45
N ASN A 335 13.00 -20.91 -7.56
CA ASN A 335 11.65 -20.64 -7.06
C ASN A 335 11.25 -19.18 -7.31
N SER A 336 10.37 -18.98 -8.30
CA SER A 336 9.49 -17.81 -8.38
C SER A 336 8.40 -17.98 -7.31
N ALA A 337 8.61 -17.42 -6.13
CA ALA A 337 7.60 -17.42 -5.07
C ALA A 337 6.56 -16.32 -5.33
N SER A 338 5.45 -16.70 -5.98
CA SER A 338 4.19 -15.95 -5.88
C SER A 338 3.52 -16.33 -4.56
N PHE A 339 3.35 -15.36 -3.66
CA PHE A 339 2.65 -15.54 -2.40
C PHE A 339 1.13 -15.62 -2.63
N GLY A 340 0.66 -16.80 -3.07
CA GLY A 340 -0.74 -17.18 -3.06
C GLY A 340 -1.14 -17.66 -1.66
N GLY A 341 -1.83 -16.82 -0.89
CA GLY A 341 -2.38 -17.21 0.40
C GLY A 341 -3.21 -18.50 0.31
N SER A 342 -2.86 -19.47 1.15
CA SER A 342 -3.55 -20.75 1.34
C SER A 342 -5.02 -20.50 1.70
N ALA A 343 -5.93 -21.00 0.88
CA ALA A 343 -7.36 -21.09 1.19
C ALA A 343 -7.70 -22.58 1.35
N CYS A 344 -7.88 -22.99 2.60
CA CYS A 344 -8.53 -24.25 2.95
C CYS A 344 -9.98 -24.20 2.44
N SER A 345 -10.27 -25.00 1.42
CA SER A 345 -11.64 -25.38 1.08
C SER A 345 -11.93 -26.69 1.79
N ASP A 346 -12.85 -26.69 2.74
CA ASP A 346 -13.64 -27.88 3.02
C ASP A 346 -15.05 -27.48 3.43
N SER A 347 -15.99 -28.16 2.81
CA SER A 347 -17.43 -27.98 2.95
C SER A 347 -17.95 -29.03 3.90
N VAL A 348 -18.48 -28.59 5.05
CA VAL A 348 -19.23 -29.46 5.95
C VAL A 348 -20.58 -28.80 6.23
N ALA A 349 -21.61 -29.37 5.61
CA ALA A 349 -23.00 -29.11 5.94
C ALA A 349 -23.37 -29.91 7.18
N ILE A 350 -23.82 -29.24 8.24
CA ILE A 350 -24.57 -29.87 9.33
C ILE A 350 -25.84 -29.06 9.57
N SER A 351 -26.96 -29.67 9.20
CA SER A 351 -28.29 -29.30 9.70
C SER A 351 -28.48 -29.86 11.10
N GLY A 352 -28.98 -29.06 12.03
CA GLY A 352 -29.36 -29.50 13.37
C GLY A 352 -30.24 -28.46 14.05
N ALA A 353 -31.49 -28.84 14.33
CA ALA A 353 -32.55 -28.00 14.85
C ALA A 353 -32.52 -27.86 16.39
N GLY A 354 -32.94 -26.68 16.87
CA GLY A 354 -33.89 -26.51 17.97
C GLY A 354 -33.43 -26.76 19.41
N ALA A 355 -33.30 -25.68 20.19
CA ALA A 355 -33.79 -25.63 21.58
C ALA A 355 -34.05 -24.17 22.00
N LYS A 356 -35.29 -23.90 22.43
CA LYS A 356 -35.68 -22.71 23.20
C LYS A 356 -35.36 -22.96 24.67
N SER A 357 -34.70 -22.01 25.33
CA SER A 357 -34.89 -21.80 26.77
C SER A 357 -34.70 -20.32 27.09
N GLY A 358 -35.77 -19.71 27.59
CA GLY A 358 -35.72 -18.38 28.17
C GLY A 358 -35.13 -18.41 29.58
N GLY A 359 -34.50 -17.31 29.96
CA GLY A 359 -34.00 -17.07 31.31
C GLY A 359 -33.49 -15.64 31.38
N ALA A 360 -34.33 -14.75 31.92
CA ALA A 360 -33.91 -13.41 32.30
C ALA A 360 -32.98 -13.49 33.52
N ALA A 361 -31.81 -12.88 33.42
CA ALA A 361 -31.00 -12.52 34.56
C ALA A 361 -30.31 -11.18 34.26
N ASP A 362 -30.74 -10.15 34.99
CA ASP A 362 -30.01 -8.91 35.16
C ASP A 362 -28.67 -9.23 35.83
N SER A 363 -27.58 -8.97 35.12
CA SER A 363 -26.25 -8.84 35.71
C SER A 363 -25.50 -7.74 34.97
N SER A 364 -25.49 -6.56 35.58
CA SER A 364 -24.63 -5.44 35.25
C SER A 364 -23.16 -5.83 35.44
N LEU A 365 -22.53 -6.29 34.36
CA LEU A 365 -21.07 -6.33 34.21
C LEU A 365 -20.65 -5.16 33.34
N PRO A 366 -19.54 -4.46 33.65
CA PRO A 366 -19.02 -3.43 32.77
C PRO A 366 -18.64 -4.07 31.42
N PRO A 367 -18.86 -3.38 30.29
CA PRO A 367 -18.42 -3.90 29.00
C PRO A 367 -16.92 -4.15 29.06
N CYS A 368 -16.51 -5.39 28.81
CA CYS A 368 -15.12 -5.71 28.50
C CYS A 368 -14.72 -4.84 27.31
N THR A 369 -13.95 -3.79 27.56
CA THR A 369 -13.33 -3.00 26.52
C THR A 369 -12.36 -3.91 25.80
N ALA A 370 -12.77 -4.37 24.61
CA ALA A 370 -11.86 -4.98 23.65
C ALA A 370 -10.65 -4.07 23.53
N GLY A 371 -9.49 -4.54 24.01
CA GLY A 371 -8.26 -3.76 24.03
C GLY A 371 -8.01 -3.18 22.64
N ASP A 372 -7.78 -1.88 22.60
CA ASP A 372 -7.48 -1.15 21.38
C ASP A 372 -6.20 -1.74 20.79
N TRP A 373 -6.33 -2.70 19.87
CA TRP A 373 -5.21 -3.35 19.19
C TRP A 373 -4.26 -2.32 18.56
N ARG A 374 -4.74 -1.09 18.31
CA ARG A 374 -3.92 0.05 17.90
C ARG A 374 -2.87 0.39 18.98
N GLN A 375 -3.23 0.44 20.26
CA GLN A 375 -2.28 0.59 21.37
C GLN A 375 -1.33 -0.60 21.51
N ALA A 376 -1.76 -1.82 21.16
CA ALA A 376 -0.92 -3.02 21.19
C ALA A 376 0.18 -3.02 20.10
N PHE A 377 -0.02 -2.30 18.97
CA PHE A 377 1.04 -2.02 17.99
C PHE A 377 1.84 -0.76 18.33
N ILE A 378 1.16 0.27 18.82
CA ILE A 378 1.78 1.56 19.15
C ILE A 378 2.74 1.41 20.34
N THR A 379 2.44 0.56 21.33
CA THR A 379 3.30 0.39 22.52
C THR A 379 4.66 -0.24 22.18
N PRO A 380 4.75 -1.38 21.45
CA PRO A 380 6.03 -1.91 20.98
C PRO A 380 6.79 -0.93 20.08
N LEU A 381 6.11 -0.23 19.17
CA LEU A 381 6.75 0.77 18.30
C LEU A 381 7.24 2.03 19.08
N ARG A 382 6.56 2.43 20.16
CA ARG A 382 7.03 3.46 21.10
C ARG A 382 8.19 2.97 21.95
N VAL A 383 8.23 1.69 22.34
CA VAL A 383 9.32 1.12 23.16
C VAL A 383 10.56 0.85 22.32
N LEU A 384 10.42 0.40 21.07
CA LEU A 384 11.53 0.17 20.13
C LEU A 384 12.14 1.47 19.58
N HIS A 385 11.38 2.57 19.56
CA HIS A 385 11.80 3.82 18.90
C HIS A 385 11.62 5.11 19.75
N GLY A 386 11.31 4.99 21.04
CA GLY A 386 11.00 6.12 21.91
C GLY A 386 11.77 6.13 23.24
N ASN A 387 13.06 6.48 23.18
CA ASN A 387 13.75 7.47 24.04
C ASN A 387 15.27 7.24 24.01
N PRO A 388 16.09 8.18 23.49
CA PRO A 388 17.42 8.37 24.02
C PRO A 388 17.25 8.94 25.42
N GLN A 389 17.49 8.11 26.43
CA GLN A 389 17.56 8.55 27.81
C GLN A 389 18.57 9.70 27.88
N GLN A 390 18.11 10.89 28.28
CA GLN A 390 18.95 12.06 28.57
C GLN A 390 20.03 11.65 29.57
N GLN A 391 21.22 11.29 29.08
CA GLN A 391 22.44 11.43 29.85
C GLN A 391 22.85 12.88 29.74
N SER A 392 22.55 13.65 30.78
CA SER A 392 23.17 14.93 31.05
C SER A 392 24.69 14.72 31.13
N GLY A 393 25.39 15.07 30.07
CA GLY A 393 26.85 15.06 30.01
C GLY A 393 27.29 16.15 29.04
N THR A 394 27.75 17.26 29.60
CA THR A 394 28.42 18.36 28.90
C THR A 394 29.51 17.87 27.96
N GLY A 395 29.49 18.30 26.69
CA GLY A 395 30.70 18.25 25.85
C GLY A 395 30.45 17.97 24.37
N GLU A 396 30.64 19.03 23.58
CA GLU A 396 31.02 19.05 22.17
C GLU A 396 30.01 18.61 21.09
N ALA A 397 29.97 19.47 20.07
CA ALA A 397 29.10 19.41 18.91
C ALA A 397 29.39 18.20 18.04
N ASN A 398 28.35 17.44 17.72
CA ASN A 398 28.31 16.58 16.53
C ASN A 398 26.91 16.64 15.93
N ASP A 399 26.85 17.02 14.65
CA ASP A 399 25.67 16.95 13.81
C ASP A 399 25.27 15.48 13.61
N ALA A 400 24.24 15.05 14.34
CA ALA A 400 23.52 13.81 14.05
C ALA A 400 22.02 14.11 14.02
N ALA A 401 21.38 13.77 12.90
CA ALA A 401 19.95 13.97 12.68
C ALA A 401 19.12 13.29 13.78
N VAL A 402 18.43 14.10 14.58
CA VAL A 402 17.50 13.65 15.62
C VAL A 402 16.24 13.09 14.96
N VAL A 403 16.13 11.75 14.94
CA VAL A 403 14.94 11.03 14.46
C VAL A 403 13.80 11.19 15.48
N ARG A 404 12.67 11.76 15.05
CA ARG A 404 11.45 11.89 15.87
C ARG A 404 10.68 10.55 15.95
N PRO A 405 10.02 10.21 17.09
CA PRO A 405 9.37 8.90 17.29
C PRO A 405 8.10 8.67 16.43
N CYS A 406 7.90 7.43 15.98
CA CYS A 406 6.77 6.98 15.14
C CYS A 406 5.37 7.18 15.73
N GLY A 407 5.22 7.22 17.06
CA GLY A 407 3.91 7.37 17.72
C GLY A 407 3.26 8.76 17.56
N VAL A 408 4.07 9.78 17.25
CA VAL A 408 3.57 11.15 17.02
C VAL A 408 2.86 11.25 15.67
N TRP A 409 3.27 10.45 14.68
CA TRP A 409 2.81 10.58 13.30
C TRP A 409 1.45 9.96 13.02
N HIS A 410 1.11 8.82 13.65
CA HIS A 410 -0.25 8.30 13.54
C HIS A 410 -1.24 9.19 14.29
N ALA A 411 -0.83 9.75 15.43
CA ALA A 411 -1.62 10.77 16.13
C ALA A 411 -1.76 12.04 15.28
N GLU A 412 -0.70 12.54 14.66
CA GLU A 412 -0.72 13.71 13.79
C GLU A 412 -1.52 13.47 12.51
N TRP A 413 -1.43 12.28 11.89
CA TRP A 413 -2.28 11.88 10.76
C TRP A 413 -3.76 11.75 11.17
N LEU A 414 -4.07 11.09 12.29
CA LEU A 414 -5.44 11.02 12.83
C LEU A 414 -5.99 12.41 13.21
N LEU A 415 -5.16 13.28 13.77
CA LEU A 415 -5.49 14.67 14.11
C LEU A 415 -5.71 15.52 12.85
N ARG A 416 -4.91 15.33 11.80
CA ARG A 416 -5.03 16.04 10.51
C ARG A 416 -6.27 15.62 9.72
N HIS A 417 -6.76 14.40 9.92
CA HIS A 417 -7.98 13.87 9.30
C HIS A 417 -9.19 13.82 10.26
N GLY A 418 -9.18 14.61 11.34
CA GLY A 418 -10.38 14.90 12.15
C GLY A 418 -10.88 13.76 13.05
N TYR A 419 -10.08 12.72 13.29
CA TYR A 419 -10.42 11.67 14.25
C TYR A 419 -10.14 12.13 15.68
N ASN A 420 -11.02 12.97 16.21
CA ASN A 420 -11.15 13.13 17.66
C ASN A 420 -11.77 11.84 18.20
N SER A 421 -10.97 11.02 18.90
CA SER A 421 -11.53 10.05 19.84
C SER A 421 -12.28 10.85 20.89
N GLY A 422 -13.60 10.96 20.76
CA GLY A 422 -14.46 11.61 21.72
C GLY A 422 -14.38 10.88 23.06
N GLU A 423 -13.39 11.25 23.88
CA GLU A 423 -13.46 11.00 25.31
C GLU A 423 -14.58 11.88 25.85
N GLY A 424 -15.65 11.21 26.28
CA GLY A 424 -16.83 11.85 26.83
C GLY A 424 -16.43 12.77 27.98
N SER A 425 -16.76 14.05 27.81
CA SER A 425 -16.78 15.03 28.88
C SER A 425 -17.83 14.58 29.92
N SER A 426 -17.39 13.90 30.97
CA SER A 426 -18.19 13.72 32.17
C SER A 426 -18.34 15.08 32.85
N HIS A 427 -19.52 15.70 32.69
CA HIS A 427 -19.96 16.77 33.56
C HIS A 427 -20.11 16.22 34.99
N ASN A 428 -19.28 16.72 35.91
CA ASN A 428 -19.60 16.71 37.34
C ASN A 428 -20.22 18.07 37.69
N ALA A 429 -21.39 17.99 38.32
CA ALA A 429 -21.99 19.05 39.12
C ALA A 429 -21.27 19.18 40.46
#